data_AF-A0A846D2E1-F1
#
_entry.id   AF-A0A846D2E1-F1
#
_cell.length_a   1.000
_cell.length_b   1.000
_cell.length_c   1.000
_cell.angle_alpha   90.00
_cell.angle_beta   90.00
_cell.angle_gamma   90.00
#
_symmetry.space_group_name_H-M   'P 1'
#
loop_
_entity.id
_entity.type
_entity.pdbx_description
1 polymer ?
#
loop_
_entity_poly.entity_id
_entity_poly.type
_entity_poly.pdbx_seq_one_letter_code
_entity_poly.pdbx_strand_id
1 'polypeptide(L)'
;MSRPVLYIAITSHGFGHAVRTASVAAAIQRLCPDILLILVTTIPRWLLESYIPGDFIHRPRAFDVGVIQTDSLTMDKEVTLTKLQQIRFSARSIIASEVDFIRNNRVGLILADIPPLAVGIAQAADIPCWMMSNFGWDFIYRDWGGEFAEIADWISEYYRKCDRLFRLPLHEPMSAFTHITDVGLTGGSPGYSADQLRKNFDLKSPEFKTALLTFGGLGLEQIPYHNLSRFPDWQFITFDSQAPDLPNLLKIKDHDYRPVDFMPLCSRVISKPGYSTFAEALRLDIQIASVT
;
A
#
# COMPACT_ATOMS: atom_id res chain seq x y z
N MET A 1 -5.62 14.10 29.63
CA MET A 1 -4.63 13.07 29.20
C MET A 1 -3.87 13.64 28.01
N SER A 2 -2.57 13.36 27.87
CA SER A 2 -1.82 13.80 26.68
C SER A 2 -2.33 13.07 25.44
N ARG A 3 -2.49 13.81 24.34
CA ARG A 3 -2.90 13.26 23.04
C ARG A 3 -1.98 12.08 22.64
N PRO A 4 -2.49 10.86 22.40
CA PRO A 4 -1.63 9.76 21.95
C PRO A 4 -1.13 10.03 20.53
N VAL A 5 0.14 9.72 20.27
CA VAL A 5 0.80 9.95 18.98
C VAL A 5 1.28 8.62 18.40
N LEU A 6 0.78 8.29 17.21
CA LEU A 6 1.13 7.07 16.47
C LEU A 6 1.99 7.42 15.26
N TYR A 7 3.17 6.83 15.20
CA TYR A 7 4.08 6.96 14.07
C TYR A 7 3.88 5.79 13.12
N ILE A 8 3.49 6.07 11.88
CA ILE A 8 3.14 5.07 10.88
C ILE A 8 4.18 5.07 9.77
N ALA A 9 5.07 4.08 9.74
CA ALA A 9 6.11 3.95 8.73
C ALA A 9 5.67 3.04 7.59
N ILE A 10 5.58 3.55 6.36
CA ILE A 10 5.15 2.76 5.21
C ILE A 10 6.33 2.57 4.28
N THR A 11 6.58 1.33 3.85
CA THR A 11 7.56 1.05 2.79
C THR A 11 7.37 2.01 1.61
N SER A 12 8.46 2.43 0.98
CA SER A 12 8.38 3.32 -0.19
C SER A 12 7.87 2.60 -1.45
N HIS A 13 7.64 1.29 -1.37
CA HIS A 13 7.27 0.47 -2.52
C HIS A 13 5.75 0.44 -2.74
N GLY A 14 5.32 1.01 -3.87
CA GLY A 14 3.99 0.81 -4.45
C GLY A 14 2.83 1.42 -3.65
N PHE A 15 1.78 1.83 -4.37
CA PHE A 15 0.59 2.41 -3.73
C PHE A 15 -0.22 1.39 -2.92
N GLY A 16 -0.04 0.08 -3.16
CA GLY A 16 -0.73 -0.96 -2.40
C GLY A 16 -0.45 -0.88 -0.89
N HIS A 17 0.82 -0.74 -0.50
CA HIS A 17 1.21 -0.60 0.90
C HIS A 17 0.63 0.67 1.54
N ALA A 18 0.62 1.78 0.78
CA ALA A 18 -0.01 3.01 1.22
C ALA A 18 -1.51 2.83 1.48
N VAL A 19 -2.25 2.26 0.52
CA VAL A 19 -3.71 2.09 0.61
C VAL A 19 -4.11 1.20 1.79
N ARG A 20 -3.44 0.05 1.96
CA ARG A 20 -3.78 -0.87 3.05
C ARG A 20 -3.48 -0.27 4.42
N THR A 21 -2.36 0.45 4.55
CA THR A 21 -1.97 1.09 5.80
C THR A 21 -2.83 2.30 6.11
N ALA A 22 -3.12 3.14 5.11
CA ALA A 22 -4.01 4.29 5.25
C ALA A 22 -5.43 3.88 5.65
N SER A 23 -5.92 2.76 5.14
CA SER A 23 -7.22 2.19 5.55
C SER A 23 -7.25 1.80 7.04
N VAL A 24 -6.14 1.22 7.55
CA VAL A 24 -6.00 0.93 8.98
C VAL A 24 -5.85 2.22 9.79
N ALA A 25 -5.08 3.19 9.30
CA ALA A 25 -4.91 4.49 9.93
C ALA A 25 -6.24 5.24 10.10
N ALA A 26 -7.10 5.23 9.08
CA ALA A 26 -8.45 5.79 9.13
C ALA A 26 -9.34 5.07 10.15
N ALA A 27 -9.25 3.73 10.24
CA ALA A 27 -9.96 2.96 11.25
C ALA A 27 -9.48 3.30 12.68
N ILE A 28 -8.17 3.49 12.86
CA ILE A 28 -7.57 3.89 14.14
C ILE A 28 -8.09 5.28 14.56
N GLN A 29 -8.10 6.28 13.66
CA GLN A 29 -8.66 7.60 13.95
C GLN A 29 -10.14 7.52 14.34
N ARG A 30 -10.94 6.70 13.65
CA ARG A 30 -12.36 6.52 13.99
C ARG A 30 -12.56 5.93 15.39
N LEU A 31 -11.72 4.97 15.78
CA LEU A 31 -11.79 4.30 17.08
C LEU A 31 -11.14 5.10 18.22
N CYS A 32 -10.19 5.97 17.89
CA CYS A 32 -9.49 6.85 18.82
C CYS A 32 -9.40 8.27 18.23
N PRO A 33 -10.48 9.08 18.29
CA PRO A 33 -10.55 10.38 17.61
C PRO A 33 -9.47 11.38 18.05
N ASP A 34 -9.00 11.27 19.29
CA ASP A 34 -7.95 12.13 19.82
C ASP A 34 -6.56 11.76 19.30
N ILE A 35 -6.35 10.63 18.61
CA ILE A 35 -5.00 10.23 18.18
C ILE A 35 -4.38 11.22 17.17
N LEU A 36 -3.09 11.50 17.30
CA LEU A 36 -2.31 12.17 16.26
C LEU A 36 -1.58 11.12 15.43
N LEU A 37 -1.85 11.10 14.13
CA LEU A 37 -1.12 10.25 13.20
C LEU A 37 0.06 11.00 12.58
N ILE A 38 1.21 10.35 12.51
CA ILE A 38 2.37 10.81 11.74
C ILE A 38 2.68 9.76 10.68
N LEU A 39 2.42 10.08 9.42
CA LEU A 39 2.61 9.17 8.28
C LEU A 39 4.00 9.41 7.71
N VAL A 40 4.86 8.41 7.80
CA VAL A 40 6.26 8.49 7.39
C VAL A 40 6.48 7.63 6.16
N THR A 41 6.51 8.30 5.01
CA THR A 41 6.58 7.67 3.70
C THR A 41 6.84 8.70 2.61
N THR A 42 7.45 8.30 1.51
CA THR A 42 7.59 9.13 0.29
C THR A 42 6.35 9.12 -0.59
N ILE A 43 5.31 8.39 -0.21
CA ILE A 43 4.03 8.34 -0.95
C ILE A 43 3.40 9.74 -1.00
N PRO A 44 2.82 10.15 -2.13
CA PRO A 44 2.18 11.45 -2.26
C PRO A 44 1.05 11.66 -1.24
N ARG A 45 0.98 12.88 -0.68
CA ARG A 45 -0.01 13.27 0.32
C ARG A 45 -1.46 13.07 -0.14
N TRP A 46 -1.76 13.40 -1.40
CA TRP A 46 -3.10 13.25 -1.97
C TRP A 46 -3.63 11.82 -1.87
N LEU A 47 -2.77 10.81 -2.01
CA LEU A 47 -3.20 9.41 -1.90
C LEU A 47 -3.55 9.08 -0.45
N LEU A 48 -2.77 9.56 0.51
CA LEU A 48 -3.05 9.36 1.93
C LEU A 48 -4.37 10.04 2.33
N GLU A 49 -4.61 11.27 1.88
CA GLU A 49 -5.84 12.03 2.14
C GLU A 49 -7.09 11.36 1.54
N SER A 50 -6.96 10.66 0.41
CA SER A 50 -8.10 9.91 -0.16
C SER A 50 -8.58 8.74 0.73
N TYR A 51 -7.74 8.24 1.65
CA TYR A 51 -8.10 7.14 2.56
C TYR A 51 -8.25 7.56 4.02
N ILE A 52 -7.63 8.66 4.45
CA ILE A 52 -7.60 9.14 5.83
C ILE A 52 -8.41 10.44 5.92
N PRO A 53 -9.66 10.40 6.42
CA PRO A 53 -10.51 11.60 6.48
C PRO A 53 -10.06 12.65 7.50
N GLY A 54 -9.38 12.24 8.57
CA GLY A 54 -8.95 13.13 9.66
C GLY A 54 -7.53 13.66 9.48
N ASP A 55 -7.19 14.72 10.21
CA ASP A 55 -5.88 15.35 10.13
C ASP A 55 -4.72 14.42 10.52
N PHE A 56 -3.62 14.54 9.77
CA PHE A 56 -2.38 13.83 10.05
C PHE A 56 -1.15 14.67 9.66
N ILE A 57 0.00 14.34 10.23
CA ILE A 57 1.29 14.91 9.84
C ILE A 57 1.91 14.01 8.78
N HIS A 58 2.22 14.56 7.61
CA HIS A 58 2.98 13.86 6.56
C HIS A 58 4.48 14.16 6.71
N ARG A 59 5.30 13.12 6.90
CA ARG A 59 6.77 13.19 6.97
C ARG A 59 7.38 12.43 5.79
N PRO A 60 7.79 13.11 4.70
CA PRO A 60 8.40 12.48 3.54
C PRO A 60 9.79 11.89 3.84
N ARG A 61 9.82 10.60 4.19
CA ARG A 61 11.03 9.80 4.45
C ARG A 61 10.83 8.38 3.96
N ALA A 62 11.92 7.73 3.55
CA ALA A 62 11.95 6.32 3.19
C ALA A 62 12.96 5.60 4.09
N PHE A 63 12.60 4.41 4.53
CA PHE A 63 13.43 3.54 5.38
C PHE A 63 13.81 2.22 4.71
N ASP A 64 13.32 2.02 3.50
CA ASP A 64 13.60 0.94 2.59
C ASP A 64 13.42 1.46 1.15
N VAL A 65 13.52 0.55 0.19
CA VAL A 65 13.15 0.80 -1.21
C VAL A 65 12.13 -0.21 -1.76
N GLY A 66 11.87 -1.30 -1.03
CA GLY A 66 11.20 -2.48 -1.54
C GLY A 66 11.81 -2.94 -2.86
N VAL A 67 11.01 -3.09 -3.91
CA VAL A 67 11.52 -3.37 -5.26
C VAL A 67 11.44 -2.12 -6.12
N ILE A 68 12.56 -1.69 -6.68
CA ILE A 68 12.57 -0.63 -7.68
C ILE A 68 12.13 -1.25 -9.02
N GLN A 69 11.17 -0.62 -9.66
CA GLN A 69 10.59 -1.08 -10.91
C GLN A 69 10.61 0.05 -11.94
N THR A 70 10.87 -0.28 -13.21
CA THR A 70 10.79 0.69 -14.31
C THR A 70 9.35 0.85 -14.82
N ASP A 71 8.54 -0.21 -14.68
CA ASP A 71 7.11 -0.25 -15.01
C ASP A 71 6.35 -1.14 -13.99
N SER A 72 5.07 -1.48 -14.22
CA SER A 72 4.31 -2.29 -13.26
C SER A 72 4.82 -3.72 -13.04
N LEU A 73 5.69 -4.24 -13.93
CA LEU A 73 6.12 -5.65 -14.01
C LEU A 73 7.66 -5.79 -13.98
N THR A 74 8.41 -4.87 -14.57
CA THR A 74 9.86 -4.99 -14.75
C THR A 74 10.61 -4.51 -13.51
N MET A 75 11.34 -5.42 -12.88
CA MET A 75 12.14 -5.17 -11.68
C MET A 75 13.58 -4.79 -12.02
N ASP A 76 14.09 -3.72 -11.42
CA ASP A 76 15.49 -3.31 -11.51
C ASP A 76 16.25 -3.79 -10.26
N LYS A 77 16.79 -5.01 -10.34
CA LYS A 77 17.49 -5.64 -9.22
C LYS A 77 18.81 -4.93 -8.89
N GLU A 78 19.57 -4.47 -9.89
CA GLU A 78 20.87 -3.83 -9.66
C GLU A 78 20.71 -2.51 -8.89
N VAL A 79 19.77 -1.66 -9.32
CA VAL A 79 19.48 -0.40 -8.63
C VAL A 79 18.86 -0.67 -7.26
N THR A 80 18.00 -1.68 -7.13
CA THR A 80 17.44 -2.10 -5.83
C THR A 80 18.55 -2.47 -4.85
N LEU A 81 19.49 -3.34 -5.25
CA LEU A 81 20.60 -3.78 -4.39
C LEU A 81 21.48 -2.61 -3.97
N THR A 82 21.85 -1.74 -4.93
CA THR A 82 22.68 -0.56 -4.68
C THR A 82 22.05 0.35 -3.62
N LYS A 83 20.73 0.58 -3.71
CA LYS A 83 20.00 1.39 -2.73
C LYS A 83 19.88 0.71 -1.36
N LEU A 84 19.64 -0.59 -1.32
CA LEU A 84 19.61 -1.34 -0.05
C LEU A 84 20.95 -1.31 0.66
N GLN A 85 22.06 -1.43 -0.06
CA GLN A 85 23.41 -1.30 0.50
C GLN A 85 23.67 0.10 1.07
N GLN A 86 23.24 1.16 0.36
CA GLN A 86 23.32 2.54 0.86
C GLN A 86 22.51 2.76 2.14
N ILE A 87 21.30 2.19 2.21
CA ILE A 87 20.44 2.24 3.40
C ILE A 87 21.10 1.47 4.55
N ARG A 88 21.61 0.27 4.30
CA ARG A 88 22.33 -0.55 5.30
C ARG A 88 23.53 0.20 5.86
N PHE A 89 24.34 0.83 5.01
CA PHE A 89 25.48 1.65 5.42
C PHE A 89 25.05 2.86 6.27
N SER A 90 23.94 3.51 5.90
CA SER A 90 23.43 4.71 6.58
C SER A 90 22.46 4.41 7.73
N ALA A 91 22.21 3.14 8.05
CA ALA A 91 21.13 2.75 8.98
C ALA A 91 21.26 3.43 10.35
N ARG A 92 22.47 3.52 10.90
CA ARG A 92 22.71 4.17 12.20
C ARG A 92 22.36 5.66 12.21
N SER A 93 22.70 6.40 11.17
CA SER A 93 22.40 7.83 11.09
C SER A 93 20.91 8.07 10.84
N ILE A 94 20.27 7.25 9.99
CA ILE A 94 18.82 7.27 9.79
C ILE A 94 18.10 7.04 11.12
N ILE A 95 18.46 5.97 11.85
CA ILE A 95 17.88 5.63 13.15
C ILE A 95 18.02 6.79 14.13
N ALA A 96 19.22 7.34 14.31
CA ALA A 96 19.46 8.45 15.23
C ALA A 96 18.57 9.66 14.92
N SER A 97 18.44 10.02 13.64
CA SER A 97 17.62 11.17 13.23
C SER A 97 16.13 10.99 13.50
N GLU A 98 15.61 9.76 13.41
CA GLU A 98 14.20 9.48 13.69
C GLU A 98 13.91 9.33 15.18
N VAL A 99 14.87 8.85 15.97
CA VAL A 99 14.75 8.81 17.44
C VAL A 99 14.53 10.21 18.01
N ASP A 100 15.30 11.20 17.55
CA ASP A 100 15.13 12.59 17.98
C ASP A 100 13.74 13.13 17.60
N PHE A 101 13.29 12.83 16.38
CA PHE A 101 11.95 13.22 15.93
C PHE A 101 10.85 12.57 16.78
N ILE A 102 10.94 11.27 17.05
CA ILE A 102 10.00 10.49 17.85
C ILE A 102 9.90 11.05 19.28
N ARG A 103 11.04 11.33 19.92
CA ARG A 103 11.09 11.90 21.28
C ARG A 103 10.48 13.29 21.34
N ASN A 104 10.84 14.16 20.40
CA ASN A 104 10.30 15.52 20.33
C ASN A 104 8.78 15.55 20.12
N ASN A 105 8.24 14.58 19.38
CA ASN A 105 6.80 14.45 19.11
C ASN A 105 6.07 13.53 20.10
N ARG A 106 6.75 13.00 21.12
CA ARG A 106 6.18 12.10 22.14
C ARG A 106 5.41 10.91 21.53
N VAL A 107 5.95 10.36 20.45
CA VAL A 107 5.42 9.15 19.83
C VAL A 107 5.46 8.00 20.83
N GLY A 108 4.34 7.30 21.00
CA GLY A 108 4.21 6.19 21.96
C GLY A 108 4.25 4.80 21.32
N LEU A 109 4.11 4.71 20.00
CA LEU A 109 4.06 3.45 19.25
C LEU A 109 4.48 3.70 17.80
N ILE A 110 5.23 2.75 17.22
CA ILE A 110 5.41 2.65 15.77
C ILE A 110 4.48 1.55 15.23
N LEU A 111 3.72 1.87 14.18
CA LEU A 111 3.03 0.90 13.33
C LEU A 111 3.64 0.93 11.93
N ALA A 112 4.25 -0.17 11.51
CA ALA A 112 5.04 -0.20 10.27
C ALA A 112 4.48 -1.18 9.22
N ASP A 113 4.40 -0.74 7.98
CA ASP A 113 4.16 -1.59 6.81
C ASP A 113 5.50 -2.01 6.21
N ILE A 114 6.16 -2.89 6.97
CA ILE A 114 7.40 -3.65 6.72
C ILE A 114 8.74 -2.94 6.40
N PRO A 115 8.98 -1.62 6.58
CA PRO A 115 10.36 -1.14 6.52
C PRO A 115 11.16 -1.72 7.72
N PRO A 116 12.26 -2.46 7.51
CA PRO A 116 13.01 -3.13 8.58
C PRO A 116 13.59 -2.14 9.60
N LEU A 117 14.03 -0.96 9.16
CA LEU A 117 14.62 0.04 10.06
C LEU A 117 13.62 0.58 11.09
N ALA A 118 12.30 0.45 10.88
CA ALA A 118 11.32 0.85 11.89
C ALA A 118 11.53 0.13 13.23
N VAL A 119 11.98 -1.13 13.21
CA VAL A 119 12.31 -1.87 14.43
C VAL A 119 13.52 -1.24 15.12
N GLY A 120 14.58 -0.95 14.37
CA GLY A 120 15.78 -0.29 14.91
C GLY A 120 15.49 1.10 15.49
N ILE A 121 14.63 1.86 14.83
CA ILE A 121 14.16 3.17 15.28
C ILE A 121 13.41 3.03 16.62
N ALA A 122 12.44 2.11 16.71
CA ALA A 122 11.66 1.90 17.92
C ALA A 122 12.51 1.45 19.11
N GLN A 123 13.43 0.50 18.89
CA GLN A 123 14.35 0.03 19.93
C GLN A 123 15.25 1.15 20.46
N ALA A 124 15.80 1.98 19.58
CA ALA A 124 16.65 3.09 19.98
C ALA A 124 15.86 4.23 20.66
N ALA A 125 14.56 4.35 20.36
CA ALA A 125 13.64 5.29 20.99
C ALA A 125 13.00 4.77 22.28
N ASP A 126 13.16 3.50 22.61
CA ASP A 126 12.54 2.81 23.75
C ASP A 126 10.99 2.84 23.70
N ILE A 127 10.43 2.52 22.53
CA ILE A 127 8.98 2.38 22.32
C ILE A 127 8.65 1.09 21.54
N PRO A 128 7.42 0.58 21.61
CA PRO A 128 7.04 -0.62 20.86
C PRO A 128 7.01 -0.38 19.35
N CYS A 129 7.32 -1.43 18.58
CA CYS A 129 7.17 -1.51 17.13
C CYS A 129 6.23 -2.65 16.74
N TRP A 130 5.07 -2.30 16.20
CA TRP A 130 4.16 -3.25 15.58
C TRP A 130 4.27 -3.15 14.06
N MET A 131 4.11 -4.26 13.37
CA MET A 131 4.11 -4.32 11.91
C MET A 131 2.81 -4.93 11.37
N MET A 132 2.50 -4.63 10.11
CA MET A 132 1.48 -5.36 9.34
C MET A 132 1.98 -5.65 7.93
N SER A 133 1.75 -6.86 7.44
CA SER A 133 1.94 -7.24 6.03
C SER A 133 1.49 -8.69 5.81
N ASN A 134 1.46 -9.10 4.54
CA ASN A 134 1.35 -10.50 4.13
C ASN A 134 2.70 -11.11 3.68
N PHE A 135 3.76 -10.30 3.55
CA PHE A 135 5.12 -10.78 3.26
C PHE A 135 6.17 -9.86 3.86
N GLY A 136 7.37 -10.38 4.11
CA GLY A 136 8.56 -9.59 4.46
C GLY A 136 9.45 -9.30 3.25
N TRP A 137 10.27 -8.24 3.33
CA TRP A 137 11.27 -7.96 2.29
C TRP A 137 12.40 -8.99 2.26
N ASP A 138 12.69 -9.63 3.40
CA ASP A 138 13.59 -10.77 3.49
C ASP A 138 13.12 -11.95 2.63
N PHE A 139 11.82 -12.25 2.61
CA PHE A 139 11.27 -13.30 1.73
C PHE A 139 11.55 -13.00 0.25
N ILE A 140 11.26 -11.77 -0.20
CA ILE A 140 11.47 -11.36 -1.60
C ILE A 140 12.95 -11.39 -1.99
N TYR A 141 13.80 -10.76 -1.19
CA TYR A 141 15.23 -10.64 -1.53
C TYR A 141 15.96 -11.97 -1.41
N ARG A 142 15.58 -12.84 -0.47
CA ARG A 142 16.22 -14.15 -0.31
C ARG A 142 16.08 -15.02 -1.55
N ASP A 143 14.92 -14.97 -2.22
CA ASP A 143 14.67 -15.71 -3.47
C ASP A 143 15.60 -15.27 -4.62
N TRP A 144 16.06 -14.01 -4.61
CA TRP A 144 16.97 -13.50 -5.64
C TRP A 144 18.42 -13.96 -5.45
N GLY A 145 18.80 -14.44 -4.26
CA GLY A 145 20.13 -14.99 -3.97
C GLY A 145 21.28 -13.99 -4.06
N GLY A 146 22.51 -14.49 -4.07
CA GLY A 146 23.72 -13.65 -4.12
C GLY A 146 23.78 -12.63 -2.98
N GLU A 147 24.16 -11.39 -3.28
CA GLU A 147 24.24 -10.29 -2.30
C GLU A 147 22.88 -9.97 -1.65
N PHE A 148 21.76 -10.30 -2.30
CA PHE A 148 20.44 -10.12 -1.71
C PHE A 148 20.18 -11.07 -0.54
N ALA A 149 20.83 -12.25 -0.49
CA ALA A 149 20.70 -13.14 0.65
C ALA A 149 21.26 -12.50 1.93
N GLU A 150 22.39 -11.78 1.84
CA GLU A 150 22.96 -11.05 2.98
C GLU A 150 22.07 -9.88 3.41
N ILE A 151 21.44 -9.18 2.47
CA ILE A 151 20.46 -8.15 2.78
C ILE A 151 19.24 -8.76 3.46
N ALA A 152 18.74 -9.90 2.97
CA ALA A 152 17.62 -10.61 3.58
C ALA A 152 17.94 -11.06 5.02
N ASP A 153 19.15 -11.53 5.29
CA ASP A 153 19.60 -11.88 6.65
C ASP A 153 19.64 -10.66 7.57
N TRP A 154 20.17 -9.54 7.08
CA TRP A 154 20.18 -8.26 7.80
C TRP A 154 18.76 -7.74 8.10
N ILE A 155 17.83 -7.91 7.16
CA ILE A 155 16.41 -7.57 7.37
C ILE A 155 15.77 -8.51 8.40
N SER A 156 16.05 -9.81 8.31
CA SER A 156 15.54 -10.83 9.24
C SER A 156 16.02 -10.58 10.68
N GLU A 157 17.20 -9.98 10.88
CA GLU A 157 17.67 -9.52 12.19
C GLU A 157 16.81 -8.43 12.82
N TYR A 158 16.25 -7.52 12.01
CA TYR A 158 15.29 -6.53 12.49
C TYR A 158 13.93 -7.16 12.76
N TYR A 159 13.39 -7.94 11.81
CA TYR A 159 12.06 -8.53 11.98
C TYR A 159 11.96 -9.46 13.21
N ARG A 160 13.03 -10.17 13.56
CA ARG A 160 13.11 -10.97 14.81
C ARG A 160 12.94 -10.16 16.09
N LYS A 161 13.20 -8.86 16.04
CA LYS A 161 13.13 -7.93 17.17
C LYS A 161 11.84 -7.11 17.18
N CYS A 162 10.94 -7.32 16.21
CA CYS A 162 9.64 -6.67 16.18
C CYS A 162 8.74 -7.21 17.30
N ASP A 163 8.09 -6.31 18.04
CA ASP A 163 7.25 -6.69 19.19
C ASP A 163 5.97 -7.43 18.79
N ARG A 164 5.45 -7.14 17.58
CA ARG A 164 4.24 -7.79 17.04
C ARG A 164 4.11 -7.61 15.55
N LEU A 165 3.74 -8.67 14.84
CA LEU A 165 3.27 -8.63 13.46
C LEU A 165 1.77 -8.95 13.41
N PHE A 166 0.99 -8.08 12.78
CA PHE A 166 -0.35 -8.39 12.29
C PHE A 166 -0.24 -8.95 10.88
N ARG A 167 -0.27 -10.28 10.77
CA ARG A 167 -0.10 -10.97 9.48
C ARG A 167 -1.42 -10.99 8.74
N LEU A 168 -1.41 -10.31 7.60
CA LEU A 168 -2.57 -10.17 6.72
C LEU A 168 -2.81 -11.49 5.95
N PRO A 169 -4.02 -11.77 5.44
CA PRO A 169 -4.27 -12.95 4.62
C PRO A 169 -3.41 -12.99 3.34
N LEU A 170 -3.42 -14.13 2.62
CA LEU A 170 -2.59 -14.31 1.41
C LEU A 170 -1.09 -14.13 1.69
N HIS A 171 -0.64 -14.66 2.83
CA HIS A 171 0.70 -14.45 3.35
C HIS A 171 1.66 -15.60 3.07
N GLU A 172 2.94 -15.28 3.00
CA GLU A 172 4.01 -16.24 3.25
C GLU A 172 4.17 -16.51 4.76
N PRO A 173 4.93 -17.52 5.21
CA PRO A 173 5.06 -17.84 6.63
C PRO A 173 5.45 -16.67 7.56
N MET A 174 6.21 -15.69 7.07
CA MET A 174 6.77 -14.55 7.79
C MET A 174 7.61 -14.99 9.00
N SER A 175 8.42 -16.05 8.81
CA SER A 175 9.10 -16.80 9.87
C SER A 175 10.19 -16.03 10.62
N ALA A 176 10.65 -14.89 10.08
CA ALA A 176 11.55 -14.01 10.81
C ALA A 176 10.86 -13.31 12.01
N PHE A 177 9.53 -13.19 12.01
CA PHE A 177 8.79 -12.57 13.10
C PHE A 177 8.47 -13.59 14.20
N THR A 178 8.69 -13.21 15.46
CA THR A 178 8.51 -14.10 16.63
C THR A 178 7.12 -14.02 17.26
N HIS A 179 6.41 -12.91 17.07
CA HIS A 179 5.09 -12.65 17.65
C HIS A 179 4.07 -12.29 16.57
N ILE A 180 3.45 -13.31 16.01
CA ILE A 180 2.51 -13.17 14.89
C ILE A 180 1.07 -13.27 15.38
N THR A 181 0.22 -12.34 14.93
CA THR A 181 -1.24 -12.38 15.09
C THR A 181 -1.86 -12.34 13.71
N ASP A 182 -2.55 -13.40 13.30
CA ASP A 182 -3.28 -13.42 12.04
C ASP A 182 -4.53 -12.53 12.15
N VAL A 183 -4.76 -11.73 11.11
CA VAL A 183 -5.89 -10.78 11.03
C VAL A 183 -6.64 -10.89 9.71
N GLY A 184 -7.76 -10.18 9.59
CA GLY A 184 -8.56 -10.14 8.37
C GLY A 184 -7.99 -9.24 7.26
N LEU A 185 -8.66 -9.25 6.11
CA LEU A 185 -8.33 -8.40 4.98
C LEU A 185 -8.44 -6.92 5.32
N THR A 186 -7.41 -6.16 4.98
CA THR A 186 -7.38 -4.68 5.01
C THR A 186 -7.74 -4.12 3.65
N GLY A 187 -8.15 -2.85 3.61
CA GLY A 187 -8.51 -2.17 2.36
C GLY A 187 -9.56 -1.09 2.59
N GLY A 188 -9.74 -0.24 1.59
CA GLY A 188 -10.75 0.80 1.61
C GLY A 188 -12.16 0.20 1.66
N SER A 189 -13.12 1.05 2.01
CA SER A 189 -14.54 0.79 1.78
C SER A 189 -15.07 1.87 0.84
N PRO A 190 -16.03 1.55 -0.05
CA PRO A 190 -16.61 2.53 -0.96
C PRO A 190 -17.12 3.76 -0.18
N GLY A 191 -16.66 4.95 -0.58
CA GLY A 191 -17.06 6.24 0.00
C GLY A 191 -18.34 6.80 -0.63
N TYR A 192 -18.78 6.21 -1.74
CA TYR A 192 -19.94 6.63 -2.52
C TYR A 192 -20.87 5.45 -2.78
N SER A 193 -22.16 5.72 -2.88
CA SER A 193 -23.13 4.72 -3.34
C SER A 193 -23.03 4.53 -4.87
N ALA A 194 -23.38 3.33 -5.33
CA ALA A 194 -23.45 3.01 -6.75
C ALA A 194 -24.37 3.99 -7.51
N ASP A 195 -25.52 4.34 -6.96
CA ASP A 195 -26.48 5.27 -7.59
C ASP A 195 -25.92 6.68 -7.75
N GLN A 196 -25.19 7.17 -6.75
CA GLN A 196 -24.50 8.47 -6.82
C GLN A 196 -23.46 8.46 -7.96
N LEU A 197 -22.62 7.44 -8.03
CA LEU A 197 -21.62 7.33 -9.08
C LEU A 197 -22.25 7.17 -10.47
N ARG A 198 -23.30 6.35 -10.60
CA ARG A 198 -24.03 6.20 -11.87
C ARG A 198 -24.57 7.52 -12.39
N LYS A 199 -25.17 8.32 -11.50
CA LYS A 199 -25.69 9.64 -11.84
C LYS A 199 -24.56 10.62 -12.17
N ASN A 200 -23.50 10.67 -11.38
CA ASN A 200 -22.39 11.61 -11.56
C ASN A 200 -21.64 11.39 -12.87
N PHE A 201 -21.51 10.14 -13.31
CA PHE A 201 -20.76 9.76 -14.51
C PHE A 201 -21.63 9.32 -15.70
N ASP A 202 -22.95 9.53 -15.64
CA ASP A 202 -23.94 9.09 -16.66
C ASP A 202 -23.78 7.61 -17.08
N LEU A 203 -23.49 6.72 -16.12
CA LEU A 203 -23.26 5.29 -16.38
C LEU A 203 -24.57 4.51 -16.55
N LYS A 204 -24.88 4.15 -17.79
CA LYS A 204 -26.12 3.44 -18.17
C LYS A 204 -25.95 1.92 -18.24
N SER A 205 -24.72 1.44 -18.39
CA SER A 205 -24.43 0.02 -18.54
C SER A 205 -24.73 -0.76 -17.25
N PRO A 206 -25.31 -1.97 -17.34
CA PRO A 206 -25.56 -2.78 -16.16
C PRO A 206 -24.26 -3.30 -15.55
N GLU A 207 -24.29 -3.63 -14.25
CA GLU A 207 -23.13 -4.11 -13.49
C GLU A 207 -22.46 -5.35 -14.11
N PHE A 208 -23.26 -6.32 -14.58
CA PHE A 208 -22.77 -7.56 -15.22
C PHE A 208 -22.04 -7.34 -16.56
N LYS A 209 -22.11 -6.14 -17.13
CA LYS A 209 -21.31 -5.71 -18.31
C LYS A 209 -20.36 -4.55 -17.99
N THR A 210 -20.05 -4.32 -16.72
CA THR A 210 -19.13 -3.26 -16.30
C THR A 210 -17.90 -3.86 -15.63
N ALA A 211 -16.72 -3.40 -16.02
CA ALA A 211 -15.43 -3.87 -15.50
C ALA A 211 -14.51 -2.70 -15.10
N LEU A 212 -13.83 -2.83 -13.96
CA LEU A 212 -12.82 -1.89 -13.51
C LEU A 212 -11.44 -2.34 -13.96
N LEU A 213 -10.71 -1.48 -14.65
CA LEU A 213 -9.31 -1.64 -15.01
C LEU A 213 -8.46 -0.83 -14.02
N THR A 214 -7.69 -1.50 -13.18
CA THR A 214 -6.84 -0.83 -12.18
C THR A 214 -5.50 -1.55 -12.04
N PHE A 215 -4.40 -0.87 -12.34
CA PHE A 215 -3.06 -1.48 -12.34
C PHE A 215 -2.10 -0.79 -11.36
N GLY A 216 -2.62 0.08 -10.49
CA GLY A 216 -1.83 0.82 -9.49
C GLY A 216 -1.13 2.06 -10.05
N GLY A 217 -0.28 2.68 -9.22
CA GLY A 217 0.37 3.97 -9.51
C GLY A 217 1.56 3.94 -10.45
N LEU A 218 2.05 2.75 -10.81
CA LEU A 218 3.07 2.56 -11.84
C LEU A 218 2.30 2.09 -13.05
N GLY A 219 1.96 3.00 -13.95
CA GLY A 219 1.17 2.69 -15.15
C GLY A 219 1.76 1.49 -15.89
N LEU A 220 0.90 0.63 -16.40
CA LEU A 220 1.33 -0.35 -17.38
C LEU A 220 1.59 0.43 -18.66
N GLU A 221 2.84 0.46 -19.13
CA GLU A 221 3.19 1.25 -20.32
C GLU A 221 2.32 0.90 -21.53
N GLN A 222 1.65 -0.26 -21.58
CA GLN A 222 0.70 -0.58 -22.65
C GLN A 222 -0.44 -1.50 -22.19
N ILE A 223 -1.40 -1.02 -21.38
CA ILE A 223 -2.71 -1.68 -21.38
C ILE A 223 -3.21 -1.64 -22.83
N PRO A 224 -3.51 -2.78 -23.47
CA PRO A 224 -3.89 -2.81 -24.88
C PRO A 224 -5.35 -2.36 -25.04
N TYR A 225 -5.62 -1.08 -24.74
CA TYR A 225 -6.96 -0.49 -24.71
C TYR A 225 -7.72 -0.65 -26.04
N HIS A 226 -7.02 -0.78 -27.17
CA HIS A 226 -7.63 -1.08 -28.46
C HIS A 226 -8.45 -2.39 -28.46
N ASN A 227 -8.11 -3.36 -27.60
CA ASN A 227 -8.89 -4.59 -27.45
C ASN A 227 -10.26 -4.34 -26.81
N LEU A 228 -10.47 -3.23 -26.08
CA LEU A 228 -11.77 -2.91 -25.47
C LEU A 228 -12.84 -2.66 -26.55
N SER A 229 -12.46 -2.18 -27.73
CA SER A 229 -13.37 -2.00 -28.88
C SER A 229 -13.97 -3.31 -29.39
N ARG A 230 -13.37 -4.47 -29.04
CA ARG A 230 -13.93 -5.81 -29.35
C ARG A 230 -15.12 -6.17 -28.44
N PHE A 231 -15.37 -5.37 -27.40
CA PHE A 231 -16.43 -5.54 -26.42
C PHE A 231 -17.32 -4.29 -26.36
N PRO A 232 -18.01 -3.92 -27.46
CA PRO A 232 -18.77 -2.67 -27.54
C PRO A 232 -19.94 -2.60 -26.55
N ASP A 233 -20.46 -3.75 -26.14
CA ASP A 233 -21.54 -3.86 -25.15
C ASP A 233 -21.08 -3.72 -23.69
N TRP A 234 -19.77 -3.74 -23.44
CA TRP A 234 -19.20 -3.63 -22.09
C TRP A 234 -18.88 -2.18 -21.78
N GLN A 235 -18.96 -1.80 -20.51
CA GLN A 235 -18.41 -0.55 -19.99
C GLN A 235 -17.12 -0.85 -19.22
N PHE A 236 -16.06 -0.13 -19.52
CA PHE A 236 -14.81 -0.17 -18.78
C PHE A 236 -14.63 1.12 -18.00
N ILE A 237 -14.04 1.03 -16.82
CA ILE A 237 -13.69 2.16 -15.97
C ILE A 237 -12.18 2.09 -15.70
N THR A 238 -11.46 3.20 -15.83
CA THR A 238 -10.02 3.27 -15.54
C THR A 238 -9.66 4.56 -14.80
N PHE A 239 -8.62 4.47 -13.98
CA PHE A 239 -7.99 5.62 -13.31
C PHE A 239 -6.69 6.06 -14.00
N ASP A 240 -6.37 5.43 -15.13
CA ASP A 240 -5.24 5.81 -15.96
C ASP A 240 -5.55 7.09 -16.75
N SER A 241 -4.92 8.18 -16.32
CA SER A 241 -5.06 9.49 -16.97
C SER A 241 -4.60 9.51 -18.44
N GLN A 242 -3.73 8.58 -18.83
CA GLN A 242 -3.17 8.47 -20.18
C GLN A 242 -3.95 7.51 -21.09
N ALA A 243 -5.01 6.88 -20.59
CA ALA A 243 -5.84 6.00 -21.39
C ALA A 243 -6.48 6.73 -22.59
N PRO A 244 -6.64 6.07 -23.75
CA PRO A 244 -7.25 6.67 -24.93
C PRO A 244 -8.73 7.01 -24.70
N ASP A 245 -9.27 7.91 -25.50
CA ASP A 245 -10.72 8.13 -25.54
C ASP A 245 -11.37 7.03 -26.38
N LEU A 246 -12.18 6.19 -25.73
CA LEU A 246 -12.98 5.14 -26.38
C LEU A 246 -14.43 5.25 -25.93
N PRO A 247 -15.43 4.96 -26.79
CA PRO A 247 -16.85 5.09 -26.46
C PRO A 247 -17.29 4.28 -25.22
N ASN A 248 -16.59 3.19 -24.94
CA ASN A 248 -16.89 2.26 -23.86
C ASN A 248 -15.87 2.31 -22.70
N LEU A 249 -15.07 3.38 -22.60
CA LEU A 249 -14.08 3.55 -21.55
C LEU A 249 -14.31 4.87 -20.79
N LEU A 250 -14.70 4.76 -19.53
CA LEU A 250 -14.81 5.89 -18.62
C LEU A 250 -13.46 6.11 -17.92
N LYS A 251 -12.91 7.32 -18.05
CA LYS A 251 -11.67 7.75 -17.39
C LYS A 251 -11.98 8.60 -16.16
N ILE A 252 -11.59 8.12 -14.99
CA ILE A 252 -11.69 8.85 -13.73
C ILE A 252 -10.38 9.61 -13.52
N LYS A 253 -10.46 10.95 -13.57
CA LYS A 253 -9.29 11.84 -13.41
C LYS A 253 -9.23 12.52 -12.06
N ASP A 254 -10.35 12.52 -11.33
CA ASP A 254 -10.49 13.17 -10.05
C ASP A 254 -9.93 12.28 -8.94
N HIS A 255 -9.03 12.85 -8.13
CA HIS A 255 -8.35 12.16 -7.04
C HIS A 255 -9.23 11.94 -5.81
N ASP A 256 -10.40 12.58 -5.76
CA ASP A 256 -11.40 12.38 -4.69
C ASP A 256 -12.09 11.01 -4.79
N TYR A 257 -11.98 10.34 -5.95
CA TYR A 257 -12.45 8.98 -6.12
C TYR A 257 -11.29 7.99 -6.13
N ARG A 258 -11.59 6.78 -5.68
CA ARG A 258 -10.64 5.67 -5.61
C ARG A 258 -11.15 4.47 -6.39
N PRO A 259 -10.28 3.57 -6.84
CA PRO A 259 -10.69 2.33 -7.50
C PRO A 259 -11.74 1.54 -6.70
N VAL A 260 -11.57 1.43 -5.38
CA VAL A 260 -12.52 0.73 -4.49
C VAL A 260 -13.93 1.34 -4.51
N ASP A 261 -14.08 2.63 -4.81
CA ASP A 261 -15.38 3.29 -4.87
C ASP A 261 -16.22 2.82 -6.06
N PHE A 262 -15.57 2.46 -7.17
CA PHE A 262 -16.23 1.97 -8.39
C PHE A 262 -16.39 0.47 -8.43
N MET A 263 -15.76 -0.28 -7.52
CA MET A 263 -15.87 -1.74 -7.47
C MET A 263 -17.35 -2.20 -7.42
N PRO A 264 -18.25 -1.62 -6.60
CA PRO A 264 -19.67 -2.00 -6.58
C PRO A 264 -20.46 -1.76 -7.87
N LEU A 265 -19.90 -1.02 -8.84
CA LEU A 265 -20.50 -0.84 -10.16
C LEU A 265 -20.12 -1.94 -11.15
N CYS A 266 -19.18 -2.78 -10.78
CA CYS A 266 -18.48 -3.69 -11.69
C CYS A 266 -18.73 -5.14 -11.27
N SER A 267 -19.02 -5.99 -12.24
CA SER A 267 -19.02 -7.45 -12.00
C SER A 267 -17.62 -8.05 -11.90
N ARG A 268 -16.59 -7.31 -12.33
CA ARG A 268 -15.19 -7.74 -12.24
C ARG A 268 -14.20 -6.60 -12.17
N VAL A 269 -13.09 -6.87 -11.49
CA VAL A 269 -11.88 -6.06 -11.49
C VAL A 269 -10.81 -6.76 -12.33
N ILE A 270 -10.12 -6.02 -13.19
CA ILE A 270 -8.97 -6.48 -13.96
C ILE A 270 -7.75 -5.72 -13.44
N SER A 271 -6.75 -6.45 -12.94
CA SER A 271 -5.59 -5.86 -12.27
C SER A 271 -4.33 -6.71 -12.40
N LYS A 272 -3.21 -6.20 -11.91
CA LYS A 272 -2.03 -7.01 -11.58
C LYS A 272 -2.25 -7.76 -10.26
N PRO A 273 -1.44 -8.77 -9.88
CA PRO A 273 -1.60 -9.51 -8.63
C PRO A 273 -1.15 -8.71 -7.39
N GLY A 274 -1.65 -7.48 -7.23
CA GLY A 274 -1.36 -6.61 -6.09
C GLY A 274 -2.28 -6.89 -4.91
N TYR A 275 -1.69 -7.10 -3.72
CA TYR A 275 -2.43 -7.46 -2.50
C TYR A 275 -3.63 -6.56 -2.21
N SER A 276 -3.47 -5.23 -2.24
CA SER A 276 -4.53 -4.32 -1.78
C SER A 276 -5.77 -4.34 -2.69
N THR A 277 -5.59 -4.39 -4.00
CA THR A 277 -6.71 -4.54 -4.94
C THR A 277 -7.42 -5.88 -4.73
N PHE A 278 -6.66 -6.97 -4.52
CA PHE A 278 -7.21 -8.28 -4.19
C PHE A 278 -8.00 -8.25 -2.89
N ALA A 279 -7.44 -7.65 -1.85
CA ALA A 279 -8.06 -7.57 -0.55
C ALA A 279 -9.36 -6.77 -0.59
N GLU A 280 -9.40 -5.65 -1.32
CA GLU A 280 -10.61 -4.86 -1.55
C GLU A 280 -11.67 -5.63 -2.35
N ALA A 281 -11.27 -6.30 -3.44
CA ALA A 281 -12.20 -7.12 -4.24
C ALA A 281 -12.80 -8.26 -3.40
N LEU A 282 -11.98 -8.97 -2.62
CA LEU A 282 -12.44 -10.03 -1.72
C LEU A 282 -13.36 -9.51 -0.60
N ARG A 283 -13.05 -8.33 -0.04
CA ARG A 283 -13.91 -7.69 0.98
C ARG A 283 -15.28 -7.31 0.45
N LEU A 284 -15.38 -7.05 -0.85
CA LEU A 284 -16.61 -6.65 -1.54
C LEU A 284 -17.28 -7.80 -2.32
N ASP A 285 -16.73 -9.01 -2.26
CA ASP A 285 -17.19 -10.20 -3.00
C ASP A 285 -17.26 -9.97 -4.52
N ILE A 286 -16.24 -9.31 -5.08
CA ILE A 286 -16.15 -8.98 -6.50
C ILE A 286 -15.09 -9.86 -7.17
N GLN A 287 -15.44 -10.41 -8.34
CA GLN A 287 -14.54 -11.23 -9.14
C GLN A 287 -13.31 -10.42 -9.57
N ILE A 288 -12.12 -10.99 -9.45
CA ILE A 288 -10.88 -10.37 -9.91
C ILE A 288 -10.19 -11.27 -10.95
N ALA A 289 -9.77 -10.67 -12.06
CA ALA A 289 -8.94 -11.30 -13.08
C ALA A 289 -7.56 -10.64 -13.08
N SER A 290 -6.51 -11.45 -12.93
CA SER A 290 -5.14 -10.95 -12.92
C SER A 290 -4.43 -11.13 -14.25
N VAL A 291 -3.68 -10.10 -14.63
CA VAL A 291 -2.68 -10.17 -15.69
C VAL A 291 -1.33 -10.39 -15.03
N THR A 292 -0.63 -11.45 -15.45
CA THR A 292 0.70 -11.88 -14.96
C THR A 292 1.65 -12.01 -16.12
#